data_AF-A0A934FWN6-F1
#
_entry.id   AF-A0A934FWN6-F1
#
_cell.length_a   1.000
_cell.length_b   1.000
_cell.length_c   1.000
_cell.angle_alpha   90.00
_cell.angle_beta   90.00
_cell.angle_gamma   90.00
#
_symmetry.space_group_name_H-M   'P 1'
#
loop_
_entity.id
_entity.type
_entity.pdbx_description
1 polymer ?
#
loop_
_entity_poly.entity_id
_entity_poly.type
_entity_poly.pdbx_seq_one_letter_code
_entity_poly.pdbx_strand_id
1 'polypeptide(L)'
;MRRPALVLLALLASRIAAQDAPLRFVLELAAPRAAGPIDVVLPITSASAPAGSPALARLDDDTLVRADVIARADSGDATLRLRWVARTAMDAGAHALALHWLPHDAAPCPFAWAGPADARTLTLHDRAVWTFAARFDLEDFDATYKPFHELWSPDGATLLTKGLGGTHPHHRGLFVGWNQTNSGDATHDFWHCREGRHQRRVDGAESPFPVVADERSSIEWRDADGRAVVRETRTLSAWDAGDDRHVLDLVVELSGASDRPVALRGDAQHAGCHIRLAHEVEEHQAATRYERPEGAKAAGDDVWRDCAWALVRAQVGDVDAVLLHVTAPRAGAPFVYSTRAYGRVGSFQTLDLEPGASVVLRYRFVVTTKTVTLDPARIAADFVAPLRVSPAAH
;
A
#
# COMPACT_ATOMS: atom_id res chain seq x y z
N MET A 1 35.78 -17.88 -39.30
CA MET A 1 34.61 -17.30 -38.59
C MET A 1 33.78 -18.43 -37.96
N ARG A 2 34.07 -18.83 -36.71
CA ARG A 2 33.27 -19.78 -35.90
C ARG A 2 33.60 -19.56 -34.42
N ARG A 3 33.12 -18.46 -33.81
CA ARG A 3 33.29 -18.19 -32.37
C ARG A 3 32.10 -17.53 -31.61
N PRO A 4 30.91 -17.24 -32.16
CA PRO A 4 29.81 -16.73 -31.33
C PRO A 4 29.07 -17.82 -30.53
N ALA A 5 29.01 -19.06 -31.04
CA ALA A 5 28.20 -20.12 -30.42
C ALA A 5 28.77 -20.68 -29.09
N LEU A 6 30.10 -20.76 -28.95
CA LEU A 6 30.73 -21.31 -27.74
C LEU A 6 30.65 -20.35 -26.53
N VAL A 7 30.72 -19.05 -26.78
CA VAL A 7 30.60 -18.00 -25.75
C VAL A 7 29.16 -17.93 -25.23
N LEU A 8 28.17 -18.06 -26.12
CA LEU A 8 26.76 -18.10 -25.75
C LEU A 8 26.42 -19.34 -24.91
N LEU A 9 26.97 -20.51 -25.25
CA LEU A 9 26.75 -21.74 -24.48
C LEU A 9 27.38 -21.68 -23.07
N ALA A 10 28.58 -21.11 -22.95
CA ALA A 10 29.25 -20.93 -21.67
C ALA A 10 28.52 -19.92 -20.76
N LEU A 11 27.97 -18.84 -21.33
CA LEU A 11 27.14 -17.86 -20.62
C LEU A 11 25.78 -18.43 -20.20
N LEU A 12 25.18 -19.32 -20.99
CA LEU A 12 23.97 -20.05 -20.57
C LEU A 12 24.28 -21.05 -19.46
N ALA A 13 25.36 -21.83 -19.57
CA ALA A 13 25.73 -22.82 -18.57
C ALA A 13 26.13 -22.19 -17.23
N SER A 14 26.81 -21.04 -17.24
CA SER A 14 27.14 -20.30 -16.01
C SER A 14 25.92 -19.63 -15.37
N ARG A 15 24.92 -19.21 -16.17
CA ARG A 15 23.63 -18.74 -15.64
C ARG A 15 22.78 -19.85 -15.03
N ILE A 16 22.80 -21.05 -15.62
CA ILE A 16 22.10 -22.22 -15.06
C ILE A 16 22.78 -22.65 -13.75
N ALA A 17 24.11 -22.75 -13.71
CA ALA A 17 24.83 -23.11 -12.48
C ALA A 17 24.73 -22.05 -11.36
N ALA A 18 24.60 -20.77 -11.71
CA ALA A 18 24.35 -19.69 -10.74
C ALA A 18 22.92 -19.69 -10.17
N GLN A 19 21.96 -20.35 -10.81
CA GLN A 19 20.59 -20.48 -10.31
C GLN A 19 20.42 -21.59 -9.27
N ASP A 20 21.34 -22.58 -9.24
CA ASP A 20 21.29 -23.68 -8.26
C ASP A 20 21.92 -23.31 -6.90
N ALA A 21 22.76 -22.28 -6.84
CA ALA A 21 23.33 -21.79 -5.60
C ALA A 21 22.39 -20.77 -4.93
N PRO A 22 22.13 -20.86 -3.61
CA PRO A 22 21.25 -19.91 -2.96
C PRO A 22 21.88 -18.51 -2.88
N LEU A 23 21.06 -17.49 -3.09
CA LEU A 23 21.45 -16.10 -2.87
C LEU A 23 21.46 -15.81 -1.37
N ARG A 24 22.65 -15.58 -0.80
CA ARG A 24 22.82 -15.30 0.62
C ARG A 24 22.81 -13.80 0.91
N PHE A 25 22.13 -13.41 1.97
CA PHE A 25 22.05 -12.02 2.42
C PHE A 25 21.92 -11.95 3.94
N VAL A 26 22.16 -10.76 4.49
CA VAL A 26 21.99 -10.47 5.92
C VAL A 26 20.86 -9.46 6.05
N LEU A 27 19.88 -9.77 6.90
CA LEU A 27 18.86 -8.84 7.37
C LEU A 27 19.26 -8.36 8.76
N GLU A 28 19.46 -7.06 8.93
CA GLU A 28 19.81 -6.46 10.22
C GLU A 28 18.61 -5.70 10.80
N LEU A 29 18.21 -6.10 12.01
CA LEU A 29 17.11 -5.52 12.77
C LEU A 29 17.67 -4.67 13.92
N ALA A 30 17.37 -3.37 13.94
CA ALA A 30 17.80 -2.47 15.01
C ALA A 30 17.10 -2.73 16.35
N ALA A 31 15.94 -3.39 16.33
CA ALA A 31 15.15 -3.78 17.49
C ALA A 31 14.39 -5.08 17.19
N PRO A 32 13.91 -5.83 18.22
CA PRO A 32 13.08 -7.00 18.00
C PRO A 32 11.80 -6.62 17.26
N ARG A 33 11.36 -7.50 16.36
CA ARG A 33 10.22 -7.30 15.46
C ARG A 33 9.20 -8.43 15.63
N ALA A 34 7.91 -8.11 15.62
CA ALA A 34 6.86 -9.12 15.67
C ALA A 34 6.77 -9.90 14.34
N ALA A 35 6.08 -11.04 14.38
CA ALA A 35 5.68 -11.76 13.17
C ALA A 35 4.85 -10.86 12.25
N GLY A 36 5.08 -10.92 10.95
CA GLY A 36 4.36 -10.11 9.97
C GLY A 36 5.18 -9.81 8.70
N PRO A 37 4.66 -8.91 7.85
CA PRO A 37 5.29 -8.57 6.58
C PRO A 37 6.70 -8.01 6.71
N ILE A 38 7.57 -8.51 5.83
CA ILE A 38 8.91 -8.00 5.55
C ILE A 38 8.97 -7.58 4.08
N ASP A 39 9.49 -6.38 3.85
CA ASP A 39 9.67 -5.79 2.51
C ASP A 39 11.00 -5.06 2.49
N VAL A 40 11.97 -5.60 1.75
CA VAL A 40 13.34 -5.10 1.72
C VAL A 40 13.86 -5.02 0.29
N VAL A 41 14.83 -4.12 0.07
CA VAL A 41 15.47 -3.93 -1.23
C VAL A 41 16.92 -4.36 -1.14
N LEU A 42 17.28 -5.45 -1.82
CA LEU A 42 18.59 -6.06 -1.82
C LEU A 42 19.33 -5.74 -3.13
N PRO A 43 20.46 -4.99 -3.09
CA PRO A 43 21.35 -4.89 -4.24
C PRO A 43 22.07 -6.22 -4.46
N ILE A 44 22.18 -6.67 -5.70
CA ILE A 44 22.86 -7.91 -6.09
C ILE A 44 23.61 -7.72 -7.41
N THR A 45 24.36 -8.72 -7.83
CA THR A 45 24.82 -8.78 -9.22
C THR A 45 23.68 -9.26 -10.13
N SER A 46 23.65 -8.76 -11.36
CA SER A 46 22.73 -9.22 -12.42
C SER A 46 22.85 -10.72 -12.71
N ALA A 47 24.01 -11.34 -12.44
CA ALA A 47 24.20 -12.78 -12.59
C ALA A 47 23.40 -13.60 -11.55
N SER A 48 23.15 -13.02 -10.38
CA SER A 48 22.37 -13.64 -9.30
C SER A 48 20.86 -13.36 -9.39
N ALA A 49 20.43 -12.53 -10.35
CA ALA A 49 19.03 -12.17 -10.51
C ALA A 49 18.23 -13.32 -11.17
N PRO A 50 16.98 -13.56 -10.75
CA PRO A 50 16.14 -14.59 -11.36
C PRO A 50 15.80 -14.23 -12.81
N ALA A 51 15.49 -15.21 -13.65
CA ALA A 51 15.19 -14.93 -15.06
C ALA A 51 13.88 -14.12 -15.24
N GLY A 52 12.86 -14.42 -14.44
CA GLY A 52 11.56 -13.74 -14.45
C GLY A 52 11.35 -12.76 -13.28
N SER A 53 10.30 -11.96 -13.37
CA SER A 53 9.86 -11.04 -12.33
C SER A 53 8.33 -10.84 -12.41
N PRO A 54 7.58 -10.99 -11.29
CA PRO A 54 8.03 -11.47 -10.00
C PRO A 54 8.49 -12.95 -10.06
N ALA A 55 9.53 -13.28 -9.29
CA ALA A 55 10.01 -14.64 -9.12
C ALA A 55 9.59 -15.21 -7.76
N LEU A 56 9.36 -16.52 -7.73
CA LEU A 56 9.09 -17.26 -6.50
C LEU A 56 10.40 -17.81 -5.95
N ALA A 57 10.56 -17.69 -4.65
CA ALA A 57 11.67 -18.26 -3.92
C ALA A 57 11.22 -18.74 -2.54
N ARG A 58 12.11 -19.39 -1.81
CA ARG A 58 11.94 -19.73 -0.40
C ARG A 58 13.20 -19.44 0.40
N LEU A 59 13.01 -19.19 1.70
CA LEU A 59 14.10 -19.16 2.68
C LEU A 59 14.44 -20.59 3.15
N ASP A 60 15.49 -20.74 3.96
CA ASP A 60 15.93 -22.02 4.53
C ASP A 60 14.87 -22.71 5.41
N ASP A 61 13.92 -21.93 5.95
CA ASP A 61 12.80 -22.41 6.77
C ASP A 61 11.52 -22.66 5.96
N ASP A 62 11.64 -22.76 4.64
CA ASP A 62 10.54 -22.91 3.68
C ASP A 62 9.56 -21.72 3.59
N THR A 63 9.89 -20.58 4.22
CA THR A 63 9.11 -19.35 4.05
C THR A 63 9.16 -18.89 2.60
N LEU A 64 8.00 -18.82 1.95
CA LEU A 64 7.89 -18.32 0.58
C LEU A 64 8.23 -16.83 0.50
N VAL A 65 8.93 -16.46 -0.57
CA VAL A 65 9.38 -15.10 -0.85
C VAL A 65 8.96 -14.73 -2.27
N ARG A 66 8.36 -13.55 -2.42
CA ARG A 66 8.22 -12.86 -3.70
C ARG A 66 9.46 -12.01 -3.94
N ALA A 67 10.10 -12.17 -5.09
CA ALA A 67 11.22 -11.34 -5.50
C ALA A 67 10.86 -10.57 -6.78
N ASP A 68 10.78 -9.25 -6.70
CA ASP A 68 10.58 -8.38 -7.85
C ASP A 68 11.94 -7.79 -8.28
N VAL A 69 12.30 -7.92 -9.56
CA VAL A 69 13.49 -7.27 -10.11
C VAL A 69 13.14 -5.80 -10.39
N ILE A 70 13.69 -4.87 -9.60
CA ILE A 70 13.39 -3.43 -9.72
C ILE A 70 14.22 -2.79 -10.84
N ALA A 71 15.50 -3.15 -10.93
CA ALA A 71 16.43 -2.58 -11.90
C ALA A 71 17.52 -3.59 -12.28
N ARG A 72 17.99 -3.49 -13.53
CA ARG A 72 19.19 -4.16 -14.04
C ARG A 72 20.01 -3.14 -14.79
N ALA A 73 21.25 -2.97 -14.36
CA ALA A 73 22.20 -2.12 -15.05
C ALA A 73 23.06 -2.96 -16.00
N ASP A 74 23.45 -2.36 -17.13
CA ASP A 74 24.40 -2.96 -18.06
C ASP A 74 25.77 -3.22 -17.42
N SER A 75 26.09 -2.51 -16.33
CA SER A 75 27.28 -2.71 -15.49
C SER A 75 27.35 -4.08 -14.83
N GLY A 76 26.28 -4.88 -14.90
CA GLY A 76 26.21 -6.20 -14.27
C GLY A 76 25.63 -6.16 -12.87
N ASP A 77 25.00 -5.07 -12.45
CA ASP A 77 24.31 -4.93 -11.16
C ASP A 77 22.80 -5.09 -11.33
N ALA A 78 22.12 -5.52 -10.26
CA ALA A 78 20.68 -5.57 -10.20
C ALA A 78 20.16 -5.24 -8.79
N THR A 79 18.88 -4.95 -8.68
CA THR A 79 18.22 -4.68 -7.41
C THR A 79 16.94 -5.51 -7.31
N LEU A 80 16.80 -6.25 -6.21
CA LEU A 80 15.62 -7.06 -5.90
C LEU A 80 14.81 -6.44 -4.77
N ARG A 81 13.49 -6.39 -4.91
CA ARG A 81 12.57 -6.23 -3.79
C ARG A 81 12.19 -7.61 -3.31
N LEU A 82 12.51 -7.96 -2.07
CA LEU A 82 12.15 -9.22 -1.45
C LEU A 82 11.00 -8.99 -0.48
N ARG A 83 9.93 -9.76 -0.64
CA ARG A 83 8.71 -9.66 0.17
C ARG A 83 8.32 -11.03 0.71
N TRP A 84 8.14 -11.13 2.02
CA TRP A 84 7.69 -12.34 2.72
C TRP A 84 6.96 -12.00 4.01
N VAL A 85 6.34 -13.01 4.63
CA VAL A 85 5.73 -12.87 5.96
C VAL A 85 6.55 -13.69 6.96
N ALA A 86 7.18 -13.02 7.92
CA ALA A 86 7.84 -13.69 9.03
C ALA A 86 6.78 -14.35 9.92
N ARG A 87 6.85 -15.68 10.10
CA ARG A 87 5.85 -16.44 10.86
C ARG A 87 6.01 -16.33 12.38
N THR A 88 7.21 -16.00 12.82
CA THR A 88 7.57 -15.81 14.23
C THR A 88 8.19 -14.44 14.43
N ALA A 89 8.23 -13.99 15.69
CA ALA A 89 8.99 -12.79 16.05
C ALA A 89 10.49 -13.02 15.77
N MET A 90 11.18 -11.94 15.42
CA MET A 90 12.61 -11.93 15.16
C MET A 90 13.32 -11.04 16.19
N ASP A 91 14.41 -11.53 16.76
CA ASP A 91 15.23 -10.75 17.68
C ASP A 91 15.99 -9.63 16.98
N ALA A 92 16.44 -8.63 17.74
CA ALA A 92 17.37 -7.63 17.21
C ALA A 92 18.71 -8.26 16.79
N GLY A 93 19.38 -7.64 15.83
CA GLY A 93 20.68 -8.08 15.32
C GLY A 93 20.64 -8.59 13.89
N ALA A 94 21.72 -9.24 13.49
CA ALA A 94 21.94 -9.72 12.13
C ALA A 94 21.41 -11.16 11.96
N HIS A 95 20.58 -11.36 10.94
CA HIS A 95 20.01 -12.64 10.53
C HIS A 95 20.57 -13.02 9.17
N ALA A 96 21.40 -14.06 9.13
CA ALA A 96 21.90 -14.61 7.87
C ALA A 96 20.82 -15.49 7.23
N LEU A 97 20.46 -15.16 5.99
CA LEU A 97 19.38 -15.80 5.24
C LEU A 97 19.90 -16.27 3.89
N ALA A 98 19.32 -17.36 3.39
CA ALA A 98 19.59 -17.89 2.06
C ALA A 98 18.28 -18.01 1.28
N LEU A 99 18.28 -17.47 0.05
CA LEU A 99 17.15 -17.47 -0.86
C LEU A 99 17.35 -18.53 -1.94
N HIS A 100 16.41 -19.46 -2.04
CA HIS A 100 16.41 -20.54 -3.03
C HIS A 100 15.31 -20.28 -4.06
N TRP A 101 15.69 -20.16 -5.34
CA TRP A 101 14.73 -19.93 -6.42
C TRP A 101 13.83 -21.15 -6.64
N LEU A 102 12.55 -20.90 -6.90
CA LEU A 102 11.56 -21.93 -7.18
C LEU A 102 10.98 -21.77 -8.59
N PRO A 103 10.50 -22.86 -9.21
CA PRO A 103 9.60 -22.76 -10.36
C PRO A 103 8.40 -21.87 -10.04
N HIS A 104 7.90 -21.13 -11.04
CA HIS A 104 6.83 -20.15 -10.83
C HIS A 104 5.52 -20.76 -10.31
N ASP A 105 5.24 -22.01 -10.68
CA ASP A 105 4.05 -22.79 -10.32
C ASP A 105 4.27 -23.69 -9.09
N ALA A 106 5.40 -23.57 -8.39
CA ALA A 106 5.73 -24.44 -7.26
C ALA A 106 4.85 -24.23 -6.02
N ALA A 107 4.09 -23.13 -5.95
CA ALA A 107 3.13 -22.87 -4.89
C ALA A 107 1.80 -22.34 -5.45
N PRO A 108 0.65 -22.84 -4.97
CA PRO A 108 -0.64 -22.27 -5.34
C PRO A 108 -0.72 -20.82 -4.89
N CYS A 109 -1.32 -19.97 -5.72
CA CYS A 109 -1.61 -18.60 -5.33
C CYS A 109 -2.96 -18.56 -4.59
N PRO A 110 -3.00 -18.10 -3.33
CA PRO A 110 -4.25 -18.01 -2.59
C PRO A 110 -5.06 -16.75 -2.96
N PHE A 111 -4.47 -15.86 -3.78
CA PHE A 111 -5.10 -14.64 -4.23
C PHE A 111 -5.75 -14.82 -5.59
N ALA A 112 -6.96 -14.29 -5.75
CA ALA A 112 -7.64 -14.23 -7.03
C ALA A 112 -8.36 -12.90 -7.20
N TRP A 113 -8.64 -12.56 -8.46
CA TRP A 113 -9.40 -11.37 -8.80
C TRP A 113 -10.76 -11.77 -9.37
N ALA A 114 -11.82 -11.15 -8.86
CA ALA A 114 -13.19 -11.35 -9.30
C ALA A 114 -13.85 -10.00 -9.67
N GLY A 115 -15.04 -10.06 -10.25
CA GLY A 115 -15.84 -8.89 -10.59
C GLY A 115 -15.46 -8.22 -11.93
N PRO A 116 -16.23 -7.21 -12.34
CA PRO A 116 -16.01 -6.49 -13.59
C PRO A 116 -14.80 -5.55 -13.50
N ALA A 117 -14.27 -5.11 -14.65
CA ALA A 117 -13.07 -4.29 -14.76
C ALA A 117 -13.10 -2.98 -13.95
N ASP A 118 -14.28 -2.45 -13.68
CA ASP A 118 -14.53 -1.18 -13.01
C ASP A 118 -14.90 -1.33 -11.52
N ALA A 119 -15.07 -2.56 -11.04
CA ALA A 119 -15.30 -2.94 -9.64
C ALA A 119 -14.59 -4.26 -9.30
N ARG A 120 -13.26 -4.29 -9.44
CA ARG A 120 -12.44 -5.50 -9.24
C ARG A 120 -12.30 -5.82 -7.76
N THR A 121 -12.59 -7.07 -7.39
CA THR A 121 -12.48 -7.56 -6.02
C THR A 121 -11.28 -8.48 -5.89
N LEU A 122 -10.38 -8.19 -4.94
CA LEU A 122 -9.33 -9.12 -4.54
C LEU A 122 -9.92 -10.10 -3.52
N THR A 123 -9.68 -11.39 -3.73
CA THR A 123 -9.91 -12.43 -2.71
C THR A 123 -8.59 -13.00 -2.21
N LEU A 124 -8.60 -13.48 -0.96
CA LEU A 124 -7.54 -14.23 -0.31
C LEU A 124 -8.16 -15.47 0.34
N HIS A 125 -7.76 -16.67 -0.11
CA HIS A 125 -8.38 -17.94 0.29
C HIS A 125 -9.91 -17.89 0.13
N ASP A 126 -10.37 -17.44 -1.04
CA ASP A 126 -11.78 -17.23 -1.42
C ASP A 126 -12.59 -16.21 -0.59
N ARG A 127 -11.94 -15.49 0.33
CA ARG A 127 -12.56 -14.41 1.12
C ARG A 127 -12.25 -13.06 0.51
N ALA A 128 -13.25 -12.20 0.38
CA ALA A 128 -13.04 -10.84 -0.12
C ALA A 128 -12.10 -10.05 0.82
N VAL A 129 -11.15 -9.32 0.23
CA VAL A 129 -10.23 -8.43 0.95
C VAL A 129 -10.63 -6.98 0.69
N TRP A 130 -10.71 -6.60 -0.58
CA TRP A 130 -11.20 -5.30 -1.00
C TRP A 130 -11.91 -5.37 -2.35
N THR A 131 -12.77 -4.40 -2.61
CA THR A 131 -13.34 -4.11 -3.93
C THR A 131 -12.88 -2.72 -4.37
N PHE A 132 -12.28 -2.62 -5.55
CA PHE A 132 -11.78 -1.37 -6.10
C PHE A 132 -12.78 -0.76 -7.08
N ALA A 133 -13.49 0.27 -6.64
CA ALA A 133 -14.41 1.04 -7.47
C ALA A 133 -13.61 2.11 -8.23
N ALA A 134 -13.42 1.90 -9.53
CA ALA A 134 -12.54 2.73 -10.35
C ALA A 134 -13.19 3.28 -11.63
N ARG A 135 -14.48 2.98 -11.86
CA ARG A 135 -15.26 3.57 -12.95
C ARG A 135 -15.17 5.09 -12.92
N PHE A 136 -15.10 5.71 -14.09
CA PHE A 136 -15.36 7.13 -14.29
C PHE A 136 -16.39 7.30 -15.41
N ASP A 137 -17.44 8.05 -15.15
CA ASP A 137 -18.53 8.33 -16.09
C ASP A 137 -19.07 9.75 -15.84
N LEU A 138 -19.14 10.56 -16.90
CA LEU A 138 -19.64 11.93 -16.79
C LEU A 138 -21.16 11.98 -16.57
N GLU A 139 -21.90 10.98 -17.06
CA GLU A 139 -23.36 10.90 -16.87
C GLU A 139 -23.71 10.43 -15.44
N ASP A 140 -22.76 9.77 -14.78
CA ASP A 140 -22.86 9.30 -13.39
C ASP A 140 -21.72 9.92 -12.54
N PHE A 141 -21.51 11.22 -12.72
CA PHE A 141 -20.37 11.93 -12.15
C PHE A 141 -20.32 11.78 -10.63
N ASP A 142 -21.44 12.00 -9.94
CA ASP A 142 -21.52 11.90 -8.49
C ASP A 142 -21.13 10.52 -7.97
N ALA A 143 -21.44 9.43 -8.68
CA ALA A 143 -21.00 8.11 -8.25
C ALA A 143 -19.53 7.81 -8.57
N THR A 144 -18.96 8.45 -9.59
CA THR A 144 -17.72 7.98 -10.22
C THR A 144 -16.57 9.01 -10.25
N TYR A 145 -16.74 10.21 -9.68
CA TYR A 145 -15.73 11.29 -9.73
C TYR A 145 -14.39 10.98 -9.04
N LYS A 146 -14.26 9.86 -8.30
CA LYS A 146 -12.98 9.41 -7.76
C LYS A 146 -12.93 7.91 -7.48
N PRO A 147 -11.76 7.27 -7.66
CA PRO A 147 -11.58 5.88 -7.34
C PRO A 147 -11.31 5.67 -5.84
N PHE A 148 -11.90 4.60 -5.28
CA PHE A 148 -11.76 4.23 -3.87
C PHE A 148 -11.78 2.72 -3.68
N HIS A 149 -11.23 2.25 -2.56
CA HIS A 149 -11.27 0.83 -2.19
C HIS A 149 -12.26 0.61 -1.06
N GLU A 150 -13.19 -0.31 -1.24
CA GLU A 150 -14.04 -0.79 -0.17
C GLU A 150 -13.37 -1.99 0.49
N LEU A 151 -13.25 -1.99 1.82
CA LEU A 151 -12.59 -3.06 2.56
C LEU A 151 -13.61 -4.02 3.16
N TRP A 152 -13.33 -5.31 3.09
CA TRP A 152 -14.12 -6.38 3.68
C TRP A 152 -13.52 -6.84 5.01
N SER A 153 -14.31 -7.51 5.83
CA SER A 153 -13.83 -8.20 7.04
C SER A 153 -12.89 -9.36 6.69
N PRO A 154 -12.03 -9.83 7.64
CA PRO A 154 -11.10 -10.93 7.39
C PRO A 154 -11.75 -12.26 6.98
N ASP A 155 -13.00 -12.49 7.37
CA ASP A 155 -13.80 -13.64 6.93
C ASP A 155 -14.44 -13.45 5.54
N GLY A 156 -14.32 -12.25 4.96
CA GLY A 156 -14.89 -11.87 3.67
C GLY A 156 -16.41 -11.64 3.68
N ALA A 157 -17.07 -11.65 4.85
CA ALA A 157 -18.53 -11.65 4.95
C ALA A 157 -19.16 -10.25 5.05
N THR A 158 -18.47 -9.28 5.65
CA THR A 158 -19.01 -7.95 5.94
C THR A 158 -18.22 -6.87 5.19
N LEU A 159 -18.92 -6.01 4.45
CA LEU A 159 -18.32 -4.80 3.86
C LEU A 159 -18.14 -3.74 4.96
N LEU A 160 -16.90 -3.46 5.34
CA LEU A 160 -16.59 -2.62 6.51
C LEU A 160 -16.60 -1.13 6.22
N THR A 161 -16.56 -0.75 4.95
CA THR A 161 -16.42 0.63 4.52
C THR A 161 -17.61 1.11 3.72
N LYS A 162 -17.86 2.42 3.78
CA LYS A 162 -18.95 3.05 3.04
C LYS A 162 -18.62 3.18 1.55
N GLY A 163 -19.55 2.75 0.69
CA GLY A 163 -19.56 3.03 -0.74
C GLY A 163 -20.34 4.29 -1.12
N LEU A 164 -21.16 4.16 -2.16
CA LEU A 164 -22.02 5.24 -2.69
C LEU A 164 -23.18 5.60 -1.74
N GLY A 165 -23.75 6.79 -1.93
CA GLY A 165 -24.89 7.28 -1.13
C GLY A 165 -24.52 7.77 0.27
N GLY A 166 -25.53 7.88 1.15
CA GLY A 166 -25.39 8.32 2.54
C GLY A 166 -24.94 9.78 2.71
N THR A 167 -24.61 10.16 3.95
CA THR A 167 -24.06 11.50 4.20
C THR A 167 -22.59 11.59 3.79
N HIS A 168 -22.11 12.82 3.64
CA HIS A 168 -20.76 13.12 3.17
C HIS A 168 -20.37 12.26 1.95
N PRO A 169 -21.07 12.41 0.82
CA PRO A 169 -21.01 11.46 -0.29
C PRO A 169 -19.60 11.29 -0.87
N HIS A 170 -18.66 12.20 -0.60
CA HIS A 170 -17.25 12.13 -1.02
C HIS A 170 -16.32 11.35 -0.08
N HIS A 171 -16.78 10.98 1.12
CA HIS A 171 -16.07 10.04 1.98
C HIS A 171 -16.50 8.61 1.61
N ARG A 172 -15.67 7.92 0.81
CA ARG A 172 -15.95 6.57 0.29
C ARG A 172 -14.74 5.67 0.45
N GLY A 173 -14.91 4.52 1.09
CA GLY A 173 -13.85 3.54 1.21
C GLY A 173 -12.57 4.12 1.78
N LEU A 174 -11.45 3.57 1.32
CA LEU A 174 -10.11 4.14 1.35
C LEU A 174 -9.90 5.01 0.10
N PHE A 175 -9.62 6.29 0.31
CA PHE A 175 -9.48 7.29 -0.75
C PHE A 175 -8.41 8.33 -0.42
N VAL A 176 -7.96 9.02 -1.47
CA VAL A 176 -6.89 10.03 -1.39
C VAL A 176 -7.37 11.30 -2.09
N GLY A 177 -7.06 12.47 -1.54
CA GLY A 177 -7.36 13.75 -2.18
C GLY A 177 -7.00 14.95 -1.33
N TRP A 178 -7.00 16.13 -1.94
CA TRP A 178 -6.77 17.42 -1.27
C TRP A 178 -7.81 18.42 -1.76
N ASN A 179 -8.36 19.23 -0.85
CA ASN A 179 -9.32 20.28 -1.20
C ASN A 179 -8.66 21.55 -1.75
N GLN A 180 -7.34 21.71 -1.56
CA GLN A 180 -6.59 22.83 -2.10
C GLN A 180 -5.36 22.33 -2.86
N THR A 181 -5.52 22.06 -4.15
CA THR A 181 -4.43 21.74 -5.07
C THR A 181 -4.13 22.97 -5.92
N ASN A 182 -3.05 23.68 -5.61
CA ASN A 182 -2.68 24.92 -6.29
C ASN A 182 -1.74 24.64 -7.46
N SER A 183 -2.10 25.12 -8.66
CA SER A 183 -1.30 25.01 -9.89
C SER A 183 -1.40 26.32 -10.67
N GLY A 184 -0.29 27.07 -10.75
CA GLY A 184 -0.32 28.45 -11.23
C GLY A 184 -1.27 29.32 -10.40
N ASP A 185 -2.16 30.05 -11.07
CA ASP A 185 -3.16 30.92 -10.42
C ASP A 185 -4.47 30.19 -10.07
N ALA A 186 -4.54 28.88 -10.30
CA ALA A 186 -5.73 28.07 -10.07
C ALA A 186 -5.61 27.21 -8.80
N THR A 187 -6.73 27.06 -8.08
CA THR A 187 -6.90 26.10 -6.99
C THR A 187 -7.98 25.09 -7.37
N HIS A 188 -7.66 23.81 -7.24
CA HIS A 188 -8.54 22.70 -7.57
C HIS A 188 -8.90 21.89 -6.31
N ASP A 189 -10.18 21.54 -6.17
CA ASP A 189 -10.67 20.71 -5.08
C ASP A 189 -10.86 19.25 -5.54
N PHE A 190 -9.86 18.41 -5.28
CA PHE A 190 -9.89 16.97 -5.55
C PHE A 190 -10.35 16.15 -4.34
N TRP A 191 -10.71 16.81 -3.23
CA TRP A 191 -11.31 16.16 -2.07
C TRP A 191 -12.82 16.03 -2.25
N HIS A 192 -13.50 17.12 -2.60
CA HIS A 192 -14.92 17.13 -2.87
C HIS A 192 -15.24 16.83 -4.34
N CYS A 193 -14.29 17.06 -5.26
CA CYS A 193 -14.46 16.83 -6.70
C CYS A 193 -15.69 17.54 -7.29
N ARG A 194 -15.88 18.82 -6.91
CA ARG A 194 -17.00 19.64 -7.40
C ARG A 194 -16.68 20.25 -8.75
N GLU A 195 -17.72 20.75 -9.43
CA GLU A 195 -17.58 21.58 -10.64
C GLU A 195 -16.69 20.91 -11.72
N GLY A 196 -16.91 19.61 -11.99
CA GLY A 196 -16.22 18.85 -13.03
C GLY A 196 -14.81 18.36 -12.68
N ARG A 197 -14.21 18.77 -11.55
CA ARG A 197 -12.92 18.26 -11.09
C ARG A 197 -13.08 16.81 -10.63
N HIS A 198 -12.25 15.90 -11.12
CA HIS A 198 -12.38 14.47 -10.82
C HIS A 198 -11.03 13.77 -10.77
N GLN A 199 -11.00 12.56 -10.26
CA GLN A 199 -9.87 11.65 -10.33
C GLN A 199 -10.27 10.48 -11.22
N ARG A 200 -9.45 10.16 -12.22
CA ARG A 200 -9.74 9.11 -13.20
C ARG A 200 -8.60 8.11 -13.23
N ARG A 201 -8.92 6.83 -13.06
CA ARG A 201 -7.98 5.74 -13.38
C ARG A 201 -7.79 5.67 -14.90
N VAL A 202 -6.55 5.78 -15.35
CA VAL A 202 -6.19 5.75 -16.77
C VAL A 202 -5.50 4.46 -17.19
N ASP A 203 -4.87 3.76 -16.25
CA ASP A 203 -4.22 2.46 -16.48
C ASP A 203 -4.10 1.71 -15.15
N GLY A 204 -3.80 0.41 -15.20
CA GLY A 204 -3.34 -0.32 -14.04
C GLY A 204 -3.12 -1.81 -14.27
N ALA A 205 -2.55 -2.46 -13.26
CA ALA A 205 -2.14 -3.85 -13.29
C ALA A 205 -2.47 -4.55 -11.98
N GLU A 206 -2.70 -5.85 -12.09
CA GLU A 206 -2.99 -6.76 -11.00
C GLU A 206 -1.94 -7.86 -10.98
N SER A 207 -1.38 -8.14 -9.81
CA SER A 207 -0.30 -9.08 -9.66
C SER A 207 -0.56 -9.98 -8.45
N PRO A 208 -1.43 -11.00 -8.59
CA PRO A 208 -1.59 -12.02 -7.56
C PRO A 208 -0.31 -12.83 -7.44
N PHE A 209 0.10 -13.14 -6.22
CA PHE A 209 1.31 -13.92 -5.96
C PHE A 209 1.18 -14.66 -4.62
N PRO A 210 1.74 -15.87 -4.44
CA PRO A 210 1.56 -16.69 -3.24
C PRO A 210 1.71 -16.00 -1.87
N VAL A 211 2.49 -14.92 -1.80
CA VAL A 211 2.83 -14.20 -0.55
C VAL A 211 2.05 -12.89 -0.40
N VAL A 212 1.92 -12.15 -1.50
CA VAL A 212 1.40 -10.78 -1.53
C VAL A 212 0.84 -10.46 -2.91
N ALA A 213 -0.40 -10.00 -2.95
CA ALA A 213 -1.02 -9.52 -4.18
C ALA A 213 -0.95 -7.99 -4.26
N ASP A 214 -0.63 -7.46 -5.45
CA ASP A 214 -0.62 -6.03 -5.70
C ASP A 214 -1.74 -5.64 -6.68
N GLU A 215 -2.45 -4.56 -6.38
CA GLU A 215 -3.16 -3.72 -7.35
C GLU A 215 -2.33 -2.46 -7.55
N ARG A 216 -2.04 -2.10 -8.80
CA ARG A 216 -1.38 -0.83 -9.15
C ARG A 216 -2.25 -0.07 -10.13
N SER A 217 -2.55 1.17 -9.81
CA SER A 217 -3.34 2.09 -10.64
C SER A 217 -2.58 3.36 -10.97
N SER A 218 -2.63 3.76 -12.23
CA SER A 218 -2.29 5.11 -12.69
C SER A 218 -3.56 5.95 -12.68
N ILE A 219 -3.59 7.01 -11.87
CA ILE A 219 -4.73 7.89 -11.67
C ILE A 219 -4.31 9.31 -12.03
N GLU A 220 -5.17 10.03 -12.75
CA GLU A 220 -4.99 11.44 -13.03
C GLU A 220 -6.04 12.27 -12.32
N TRP A 221 -5.62 13.35 -11.66
CA TRP A 221 -6.53 14.33 -11.07
C TRP A 221 -6.73 15.44 -12.09
N ARG A 222 -7.94 15.55 -12.62
CA ARG A 222 -8.26 16.37 -13.78
C ARG A 222 -9.11 17.59 -13.42
N ASP A 223 -8.72 18.74 -13.94
CA ASP A 223 -9.48 19.98 -13.78
C ASP A 223 -10.86 19.92 -14.48
N ALA A 224 -11.62 21.02 -14.42
CA ALA A 224 -12.95 21.10 -15.03
C ALA A 224 -12.94 20.96 -16.57
N ASP A 225 -11.82 21.29 -17.22
CA ASP A 225 -11.61 21.12 -18.67
C ASP A 225 -11.13 19.69 -19.00
N GLY A 226 -11.00 18.83 -18.00
CA GLY A 226 -10.49 17.47 -18.13
C GLY A 226 -8.97 17.39 -18.28
N ARG A 227 -8.19 18.44 -18.03
CA ARG A 227 -6.72 18.40 -18.11
C ARG A 227 -6.13 17.86 -16.81
N ALA A 228 -5.14 16.97 -16.92
CA ALA A 228 -4.45 16.44 -15.73
C ALA A 228 -3.66 17.55 -15.02
N VAL A 229 -3.80 17.63 -13.70
CA VAL A 229 -3.06 18.54 -12.80
C VAL A 229 -2.05 17.76 -11.96
N VAL A 230 -2.47 16.60 -11.43
CA VAL A 230 -1.63 15.67 -10.66
C VAL A 230 -1.69 14.30 -11.32
N ARG A 231 -0.53 13.62 -11.36
CA ARG A 231 -0.41 12.20 -11.69
C ARG A 231 -0.15 11.42 -10.42
N GLU A 232 -0.95 10.39 -10.20
CA GLU A 232 -0.88 9.49 -9.06
C GLU A 232 -0.57 8.08 -9.57
N THR A 233 0.44 7.44 -8.98
CA THR A 233 0.51 5.97 -8.97
C THR A 233 0.09 5.50 -7.59
N ARG A 234 -1.01 4.74 -7.53
CA ARG A 234 -1.51 4.09 -6.33
C ARG A 234 -1.16 2.60 -6.39
N THR A 235 -0.56 2.05 -5.35
CA THR A 235 -0.34 0.60 -5.24
C THR A 235 -0.89 0.12 -3.90
N LEU A 236 -1.89 -0.75 -3.91
CA LEU A 236 -2.43 -1.41 -2.72
C LEU A 236 -2.01 -2.88 -2.72
N SER A 237 -1.35 -3.30 -1.65
CA SER A 237 -0.83 -4.65 -1.47
C SER A 237 -1.58 -5.37 -0.35
N ALA A 238 -2.07 -6.60 -0.58
CA ALA A 238 -2.58 -7.50 0.47
C ALA A 238 -1.55 -8.56 0.80
N TRP A 239 -1.23 -8.73 2.08
CA TRP A 239 -0.35 -9.79 2.57
C TRP A 239 -1.13 -11.00 3.05
N ASP A 240 -0.66 -12.21 2.74
CA ASP A 240 -1.16 -13.44 3.38
C ASP A 240 -0.54 -13.59 4.78
N ALA A 241 -1.04 -12.76 5.72
CA ALA A 241 -0.50 -12.59 7.06
C ALA A 241 -1.35 -13.28 8.15
N GLY A 242 -2.13 -14.30 7.76
CA GLY A 242 -3.04 -15.06 8.60
C GLY A 242 -4.52 -14.70 8.41
N ASP A 243 -5.40 -15.55 8.93
CA ASP A 243 -6.84 -15.49 8.64
C ASP A 243 -7.63 -14.48 9.48
N ASP A 244 -7.01 -13.99 10.55
CA ASP A 244 -7.68 -13.23 11.61
C ASP A 244 -7.67 -11.73 11.34
N ARG A 245 -6.94 -11.29 10.33
CA ARG A 245 -6.77 -9.90 9.97
C ARG A 245 -6.36 -9.76 8.51
N HIS A 246 -6.77 -8.65 7.90
CA HIS A 246 -6.13 -8.16 6.69
C HIS A 246 -4.97 -7.24 7.07
N VAL A 247 -3.81 -7.43 6.45
CA VAL A 247 -2.69 -6.48 6.51
C VAL A 247 -2.48 -5.93 5.11
N LEU A 248 -2.69 -4.63 4.95
CA LEU A 248 -2.66 -3.95 3.66
C LEU A 248 -1.62 -2.83 3.68
N ASP A 249 -0.81 -2.73 2.62
CA ASP A 249 0.10 -1.60 2.44
C ASP A 249 -0.33 -0.76 1.25
N LEU A 250 -0.43 0.55 1.44
CA LEU A 250 -0.74 1.50 0.40
C LEU A 250 0.48 2.38 0.14
N VAL A 251 0.92 2.42 -1.11
CA VAL A 251 1.91 3.38 -1.60
C VAL A 251 1.22 4.32 -2.58
N VAL A 252 1.35 5.62 -2.34
CA VAL A 252 0.85 6.68 -3.21
C VAL A 252 2.02 7.53 -3.66
N GLU A 253 2.33 7.49 -4.95
CA GLU A 253 3.32 8.36 -5.58
C GLU A 253 2.62 9.47 -6.34
N LEU A 254 2.91 10.72 -6.00
CA LEU A 254 2.28 11.91 -6.57
C LEU A 254 3.33 12.76 -7.31
N SER A 255 2.98 13.25 -8.50
CA SER A 255 3.79 14.19 -9.28
C SER A 255 2.90 15.22 -9.99
N GLY A 256 3.47 16.39 -10.29
CA GLY A 256 2.79 17.38 -11.13
C GLY A 256 2.62 16.85 -12.56
N ALA A 257 1.48 17.14 -13.19
CA ALA A 257 1.22 16.72 -14.57
C ALA A 257 1.85 17.63 -15.64
N SER A 258 2.44 18.76 -15.22
CA SER A 258 3.06 19.78 -16.07
C SER A 258 4.46 20.15 -15.59
N ASP A 259 5.11 21.09 -16.28
CA ASP A 259 6.40 21.67 -15.92
C ASP A 259 6.31 22.78 -14.85
N ARG A 260 5.12 22.96 -14.24
CA ARG A 260 4.89 23.93 -13.17
C ARG A 260 4.78 23.22 -11.81
N PRO A 261 5.27 23.84 -10.72
CA PRO A 261 5.07 23.31 -9.38
C PRO A 261 3.58 23.19 -9.04
N VAL A 262 3.23 22.14 -8.29
CA VAL A 262 1.89 21.95 -7.73
C VAL A 262 1.99 21.86 -6.20
N ALA A 263 1.24 22.70 -5.49
CA ALA A 263 1.20 22.71 -4.04
C ALA A 263 -0.10 22.06 -3.54
N LEU A 264 0.04 20.91 -2.86
CA LEU A 264 -1.05 20.22 -2.18
C LEU A 264 -1.19 20.78 -0.76
N ARG A 265 -2.33 21.39 -0.47
CA ARG A 265 -2.68 22.12 0.74
C ARG A 265 -4.09 21.75 1.19
N GLY A 266 -4.56 22.39 2.26
CA GLY A 266 -5.86 22.12 2.84
C GLY A 266 -5.75 22.01 4.35
N ASP A 267 -6.59 21.15 4.92
CA ASP A 267 -6.65 20.91 6.34
C ASP A 267 -6.80 19.42 6.65
N ALA A 268 -6.66 19.04 7.92
CA ALA A 268 -6.68 17.64 8.33
C ALA A 268 -8.01 16.92 8.04
N GLN A 269 -9.12 17.66 7.88
CA GLN A 269 -10.45 17.14 7.61
C GLN A 269 -10.69 16.87 6.12
N HIS A 270 -9.96 17.55 5.24
CA HIS A 270 -10.21 17.59 3.80
C HIS A 270 -8.96 17.41 2.93
N ALA A 271 -7.92 16.75 3.45
CA ALA A 271 -6.72 16.45 2.70
C ALA A 271 -5.99 15.19 3.21
N GLY A 272 -5.35 14.48 2.28
CA GLY A 272 -4.51 13.32 2.54
C GLY A 272 -5.16 11.98 2.19
N CYS A 273 -4.80 10.95 2.96
CA CYS A 273 -5.29 9.57 2.80
C CYS A 273 -6.25 9.24 3.94
N HIS A 274 -7.50 8.92 3.59
CA HIS A 274 -8.57 8.72 4.55
C HIS A 274 -9.34 7.45 4.24
N ILE A 275 -9.95 6.90 5.29
CA ILE A 275 -10.88 5.78 5.19
C ILE A 275 -12.18 6.09 5.95
N ARG A 276 -13.30 5.66 5.37
CA ARG A 276 -14.65 5.82 5.91
C ARG A 276 -15.27 4.43 6.13
N LEU A 277 -15.52 4.07 7.38
CA LEU A 277 -16.32 2.89 7.75
C LEU A 277 -17.76 3.01 7.23
N ALA A 278 -18.49 1.90 7.21
CA ALA A 278 -19.86 1.78 6.71
C ALA A 278 -20.78 2.93 7.17
N HIS A 279 -21.75 3.29 6.32
CA HIS A 279 -22.61 4.45 6.57
C HIS A 279 -23.38 4.35 7.90
N GLU A 280 -23.84 3.15 8.25
CA GLU A 280 -24.59 2.88 9.48
C GLU A 280 -23.84 3.30 10.76
N VAL A 281 -22.50 3.38 10.76
CA VAL A 281 -21.73 3.89 11.92
C VAL A 281 -22.14 5.33 12.29
N GLU A 282 -22.69 6.08 11.34
CA GLU A 282 -23.29 7.39 11.58
C GLU A 282 -24.51 7.37 12.51
N GLU A 283 -25.25 6.26 12.55
CA GLU A 283 -26.44 6.08 13.37
C GLU A 283 -26.09 5.81 14.84
N HIS A 284 -24.86 5.33 15.10
CA HIS A 284 -24.35 4.99 16.44
C HIS A 284 -22.96 5.56 16.72
N GLN A 285 -22.71 6.80 16.32
CA GLN A 285 -21.41 7.49 16.49
C GLN A 285 -20.88 7.48 17.93
N ALA A 286 -21.79 7.50 18.91
CA ALA A 286 -21.46 7.46 20.33
C ALA A 286 -20.80 6.14 20.76
N ALA A 287 -20.86 5.07 19.95
CA ALA A 287 -20.18 3.80 20.16
C ALA A 287 -18.78 3.75 19.52
N THR A 288 -18.48 4.63 18.56
CA THR A 288 -17.17 4.69 17.90
C THR A 288 -16.08 5.09 18.89
N ARG A 289 -14.96 4.36 18.89
CA ARG A 289 -13.80 4.65 19.73
C ARG A 289 -12.55 4.81 18.88
N TYR A 290 -11.68 5.73 19.30
CA TYR A 290 -10.40 5.97 18.66
C TYR A 290 -9.26 5.80 19.66
N GLU A 291 -8.24 5.03 19.27
CA GLU A 291 -6.96 4.94 19.95
C GLU A 291 -5.88 5.61 19.10
N ARG A 292 -4.87 6.19 19.76
CA ARG A 292 -3.81 7.02 19.17
C ARG A 292 -2.49 6.74 19.91
N PRO A 293 -1.33 7.06 19.33
CA PRO A 293 -0.05 6.90 20.02
C PRO A 293 0.00 7.74 21.28
N GLU A 294 0.75 7.23 22.26
CA GLU A 294 1.17 8.03 23.39
C GLU A 294 1.89 9.30 22.90
N GLY A 295 1.56 10.44 23.49
CA GLY A 295 2.11 11.74 23.10
C GLY A 295 1.37 12.46 21.97
N ALA A 296 0.36 11.84 21.33
CA ALA A 296 -0.51 12.54 20.39
C ALA A 296 -1.23 13.72 21.07
N LYS A 297 -1.24 14.89 20.42
CA LYS A 297 -1.76 16.14 21.00
C LYS A 297 -3.03 16.59 20.28
N ALA A 298 -4.10 16.79 21.04
CA ALA A 298 -5.34 17.37 20.50
C ALA A 298 -5.09 18.80 19.99
N ALA A 299 -5.61 19.11 18.81
CA ALA A 299 -5.55 20.44 18.19
C ALA A 299 -6.95 21.07 18.00
N GLY A 300 -7.98 20.48 18.60
CA GLY A 300 -9.39 20.85 18.41
C GLY A 300 -9.99 20.22 17.16
N ASP A 301 -11.33 20.24 17.05
CA ASP A 301 -12.09 19.69 15.92
C ASP A 301 -11.69 18.25 15.53
N ASP A 302 -11.45 17.38 16.52
CA ASP A 302 -10.97 16.00 16.31
C ASP A 302 -9.68 15.87 15.48
N VAL A 303 -8.85 16.92 15.48
CA VAL A 303 -7.51 16.92 14.88
C VAL A 303 -6.46 16.58 15.93
N TRP A 304 -5.49 15.76 15.55
CA TRP A 304 -4.42 15.27 16.40
C TRP A 304 -3.06 15.48 15.75
N ARG A 305 -2.16 16.19 16.44
CA ARG A 305 -0.75 16.38 16.05
C ARG A 305 0.13 15.34 16.74
N ASP A 306 1.35 15.16 16.22
CA ASP A 306 2.31 14.15 16.70
C ASP A 306 1.69 12.74 16.69
N CYS A 307 0.79 12.48 15.73
CA CYS A 307 -0.08 11.30 15.69
C CYS A 307 0.28 10.44 14.47
N ALA A 308 1.18 9.45 14.62
CA ALA A 308 1.63 8.65 13.47
C ALA A 308 0.63 7.58 13.01
N TRP A 309 -0.27 7.17 13.90
CA TRP A 309 -1.31 6.18 13.64
C TRP A 309 -2.59 6.53 14.39
N ALA A 310 -3.71 5.98 13.93
CA ALA A 310 -4.96 5.98 14.66
C ALA A 310 -5.69 4.67 14.41
N LEU A 311 -6.24 4.09 15.47
CA LEU A 311 -7.08 2.90 15.42
C LEU A 311 -8.52 3.32 15.68
N VAL A 312 -9.44 2.85 14.85
CA VAL A 312 -10.89 3.03 15.04
C VAL A 312 -11.54 1.69 15.39
N ARG A 313 -12.45 1.72 16.36
CA ARG A 313 -13.37 0.62 16.68
C ARG A 313 -14.79 1.12 16.47
N ALA A 314 -15.59 0.39 15.70
CA ALA A 314 -17.00 0.68 15.51
C ALA A 314 -17.77 -0.60 15.17
N GLN A 315 -19.04 -0.65 15.54
CA GLN A 315 -19.93 -1.72 15.12
C GLN A 315 -20.30 -1.53 13.64
N VAL A 316 -20.12 -2.58 12.84
CA VAL A 316 -20.58 -2.66 11.44
C VAL A 316 -21.34 -3.97 11.29
N GLY A 317 -22.64 -3.91 11.00
CA GLY A 317 -23.56 -5.02 11.11
C GLY A 317 -23.44 -5.71 12.47
N ASP A 318 -23.14 -7.00 12.44
CA ASP A 318 -23.00 -7.84 13.62
C ASP A 318 -21.54 -7.97 14.11
N VAL A 319 -20.59 -7.23 13.53
CA VAL A 319 -19.17 -7.32 13.88
C VAL A 319 -18.61 -6.04 14.50
N ASP A 320 -17.69 -6.21 15.44
CA ASP A 320 -16.88 -5.12 15.98
C ASP A 320 -15.67 -4.90 15.07
N ALA A 321 -15.81 -3.96 14.13
CA ALA A 321 -14.75 -3.62 13.19
C ALA A 321 -13.63 -2.86 13.89
N VAL A 322 -12.41 -3.37 13.78
CA VAL A 322 -11.18 -2.72 14.25
C VAL A 322 -10.31 -2.42 13.06
N LEU A 323 -10.00 -1.14 12.84
CA LEU A 323 -9.14 -0.69 11.76
C LEU A 323 -8.03 0.21 12.29
N LEU A 324 -6.79 -0.21 12.09
CA LEU A 324 -5.60 0.58 12.33
C LEU A 324 -5.15 1.25 11.03
N HIS A 325 -4.98 2.57 11.04
CA HIS A 325 -4.35 3.35 9.97
C HIS A 325 -2.99 3.86 10.46
N VAL A 326 -1.91 3.48 9.78
CA VAL A 326 -0.54 3.92 10.08
C VAL A 326 0.02 4.72 8.91
N THR A 327 0.68 5.84 9.20
CA THR A 327 1.38 6.66 8.20
C THR A 327 2.88 6.53 8.41
N ALA A 328 3.64 6.21 7.36
CA ALA A 328 5.09 6.22 7.43
C ALA A 328 5.63 7.66 7.51
N PRO A 329 6.73 7.90 8.25
CA PRO A 329 7.34 9.22 8.32
C PRO A 329 7.87 9.68 6.97
N ARG A 330 7.78 10.99 6.71
CA ARG A 330 8.49 11.69 5.64
C ARG A 330 9.38 12.74 6.27
N ALA A 331 10.60 12.90 5.75
CA ALA A 331 11.56 13.85 6.29
C ALA A 331 10.95 15.26 6.36
N GLY A 332 10.98 15.86 7.55
CA GLY A 332 10.45 17.21 7.81
C GLY A 332 8.92 17.35 7.81
N ALA A 333 8.16 16.26 7.61
CA ALA A 333 6.70 16.32 7.61
C ALA A 333 6.14 16.00 9.00
N PRO A 334 5.21 16.84 9.54
CA PRO A 334 4.53 16.52 10.78
C PRO A 334 3.52 15.38 10.59
N PHE A 335 3.28 14.64 11.66
CA PHE A 335 2.18 13.69 11.72
C PHE A 335 0.90 14.39 12.20
N VAL A 336 -0.09 14.51 11.31
CA VAL A 336 -1.40 15.09 11.63
C VAL A 336 -2.49 14.14 11.18
N TYR A 337 -3.41 13.81 12.10
CA TYR A 337 -4.58 12.98 11.82
C TYR A 337 -5.86 13.75 12.10
N SER A 338 -6.91 13.33 11.42
CA SER A 338 -8.29 13.68 11.74
C SER A 338 -9.11 12.41 11.95
N THR A 339 -10.00 12.46 12.93
CA THR A 339 -10.97 11.40 13.22
C THR A 339 -12.39 11.99 13.22
N ARG A 340 -13.43 11.21 12.93
CA ARG A 340 -14.83 11.64 13.10
C ARG A 340 -15.67 10.51 13.64
N ALA A 341 -16.48 10.80 14.66
CA ALA A 341 -17.27 9.80 15.39
C ALA A 341 -18.19 8.94 14.50
N TYR A 342 -18.58 9.44 13.34
CA TYR A 342 -19.29 8.66 12.34
C TYR A 342 -18.47 7.51 11.73
N GLY A 343 -17.17 7.35 12.02
CA GLY A 343 -16.33 6.25 11.57
C GLY A 343 -15.34 6.63 10.46
N ARG A 344 -14.78 7.86 10.49
CA ARG A 344 -13.73 8.28 9.54
C ARG A 344 -12.40 8.46 10.25
N VAL A 345 -11.32 8.06 9.59
CA VAL A 345 -9.96 8.31 10.05
C VAL A 345 -9.07 8.59 8.86
N GLY A 346 -8.13 9.51 9.00
CA GLY A 346 -7.15 9.74 7.96
C GLY A 346 -6.03 10.65 8.40
N SER A 347 -4.96 10.64 7.62
CA SER A 347 -3.78 11.45 7.87
C SER A 347 -3.57 12.48 6.79
N PHE A 348 -3.03 13.61 7.21
CA PHE A 348 -2.88 14.82 6.43
C PHE A 348 -1.42 15.24 6.35
N GLN A 349 -1.00 15.64 5.16
CA GLN A 349 0.29 16.29 4.91
C GLN A 349 0.13 17.35 3.82
N THR A 350 0.87 18.44 3.94
CA THR A 350 1.10 19.38 2.82
C THR A 350 2.28 18.90 1.99
N LEU A 351 2.16 19.00 0.67
CA LEU A 351 3.16 18.51 -0.27
C LEU A 351 3.45 19.56 -1.35
N ASP A 352 4.70 19.65 -1.76
CA ASP A 352 5.13 20.43 -2.91
C ASP A 352 5.64 19.45 -3.96
N LEU A 353 5.01 19.48 -5.14
CA LEU A 353 5.34 18.65 -6.29
C LEU A 353 6.14 19.51 -7.26
N GLU A 354 7.46 19.45 -7.14
CA GLU A 354 8.37 20.15 -8.05
C GLU A 354 8.37 19.50 -9.44
N PRO A 355 8.58 20.28 -10.52
CA PRO A 355 8.64 19.74 -11.87
C PRO A 355 9.66 18.59 -12.01
N GLY A 356 9.20 17.46 -12.54
CA GLY A 356 10.03 16.26 -12.75
C GLY A 356 10.34 15.45 -11.48
N ALA A 357 9.86 15.87 -10.31
CA ALA A 357 9.98 15.12 -9.07
C ALA A 357 8.67 14.43 -8.67
N SER A 358 8.77 13.37 -7.87
CA SER A 358 7.62 12.72 -7.24
C SER A 358 7.77 12.69 -5.72
N VAL A 359 6.64 12.69 -5.04
CA VAL A 359 6.55 12.50 -3.59
C VAL A 359 5.84 11.19 -3.31
N VAL A 360 6.48 10.33 -2.52
CA VAL A 360 5.93 9.02 -2.13
C VAL A 360 5.40 9.08 -0.70
N LEU A 361 4.15 8.67 -0.54
CA LEU A 361 3.49 8.46 0.74
C LEU A 361 3.28 6.96 0.94
N ARG A 362 3.48 6.48 2.17
CA ARG A 362 3.30 5.07 2.52
C ARG A 362 2.41 4.93 3.74
N TYR A 363 1.50 3.99 3.68
CA TYR A 363 0.55 3.70 4.73
C TYR A 363 0.42 2.20 4.94
N ARG A 364 0.07 1.81 6.17
CA ARG A 364 -0.35 0.45 6.48
C ARG A 364 -1.72 0.47 7.12
N PHE A 365 -2.56 -0.47 6.70
CA PHE A 365 -3.86 -0.74 7.28
C PHE A 365 -3.86 -2.13 7.88
N VAL A 366 -4.38 -2.27 9.09
CA VAL A 366 -4.64 -3.59 9.67
C VAL A 366 -6.11 -3.63 10.07
N VAL A 367 -6.84 -4.60 9.54
CA VAL A 367 -8.28 -4.74 9.73
C VAL A 367 -8.57 -6.07 10.40
N THR A 368 -9.34 -6.07 11.48
CA THR A 368 -9.83 -7.29 12.13
C THR A 368 -11.23 -7.09 12.69
N THR A 369 -11.97 -8.19 12.81
CA THR A 369 -13.28 -8.26 13.49
C THR A 369 -13.24 -9.15 14.72
N LYS A 370 -12.09 -9.79 14.98
CA LYS A 370 -11.92 -10.64 16.16
C LYS A 370 -11.60 -9.78 17.37
N THR A 371 -11.87 -10.32 18.56
CA THR A 371 -11.41 -9.80 19.86
C THR A 371 -9.87 -9.85 20.02
N VAL A 372 -9.12 -10.11 18.95
CA VAL A 372 -7.66 -10.05 18.95
C VAL A 372 -7.26 -8.62 19.27
N THR A 373 -6.58 -8.44 20.40
CA THR A 373 -5.96 -7.16 20.73
C THR A 373 -4.81 -6.92 19.76
N LEU A 374 -5.01 -5.99 18.82
CA LEU A 374 -3.89 -5.41 18.09
C LEU A 374 -2.98 -4.66 19.08
N ASP A 375 -1.68 -4.67 18.83
CA ASP A 375 -0.73 -3.74 19.43
C ASP A 375 -0.37 -2.69 18.36
N PRO A 376 -1.09 -1.55 18.29
CA PRO A 376 -0.90 -0.57 17.24
C PRO A 376 0.49 0.07 17.27
N ALA A 377 1.04 0.25 18.48
CA ALA A 377 2.35 0.84 18.66
C ALA A 377 3.44 -0.07 18.09
N ARG A 378 3.38 -1.38 18.39
CA ARG A 378 4.29 -2.37 17.80
C ARG A 378 4.14 -2.48 16.29
N ILE A 379 2.91 -2.60 15.79
CA ILE A 379 2.65 -2.70 14.34
C ILE A 379 3.19 -1.46 13.61
N ALA A 380 2.95 -0.26 14.15
CA ALA A 380 3.44 0.97 13.57
C ALA A 380 4.97 1.06 13.62
N ALA A 381 5.58 0.71 14.74
CA ALA A 381 7.03 0.68 14.89
C ALA A 381 7.68 -0.29 13.89
N ASP A 382 7.16 -1.51 13.76
CA ASP A 382 7.68 -2.51 12.83
C ASP A 382 7.48 -2.06 11.37
N PHE A 383 6.37 -1.40 11.04
CA PHE A 383 6.15 -0.88 9.69
C PHE A 383 7.16 0.19 9.27
N VAL A 384 7.53 1.09 10.19
CA VAL A 384 8.40 2.24 9.86
C VAL A 384 9.88 2.01 10.20
N ALA A 385 10.19 0.98 11.00
CA ALA A 385 11.56 0.65 11.37
C ALA A 385 12.36 0.29 10.10
N PRO A 386 13.51 0.94 9.88
CA PRO A 386 14.35 0.64 8.73
C PRO A 386 14.86 -0.80 8.84
N LEU A 387 14.63 -1.57 7.78
CA LEU A 387 15.21 -2.89 7.59
C LEU A 387 16.47 -2.72 6.74
N ARG A 388 17.63 -3.02 7.32
CA ARG A 388 18.89 -2.98 6.57
C ARG A 388 19.13 -4.37 5.99
N VAL A 389 19.41 -4.41 4.70
CA VAL A 389 19.73 -5.64 4.01
C VAL A 389 20.99 -5.46 3.20
N SER A 390 21.86 -6.45 3.22
CA SER A 390 23.10 -6.47 2.44
C SER A 390 23.38 -7.86 1.90
N PRO A 391 24.05 -7.99 0.74
CA PRO A 391 24.63 -9.26 0.33
C PRO A 391 25.50 -9.84 1.44
N ALA A 392 25.47 -11.17 1.62
CA ALA A 392 26.44 -11.82 2.48
C ALA A 392 27.81 -11.78 1.80
N ALA A 393 28.88 -11.51 2.56
CA ALA A 393 30.23 -11.69 2.04
C ALA A 393 30.45 -13.19 1.76
N HIS A 394 30.98 -13.50 0.56
CA HIS A 394 31.32 -14.85 0.14
C HIS A 394 32.52 -15.42 0.91
#